data_AF-A0A2M8PFD7-F1
#
_entry.id   AF-A0A2M8PFD7-F1
#
_cell.length_a   1.000
_cell.length_b   1.000
_cell.length_c   1.000
_cell.angle_alpha   90.00
_cell.angle_beta   90.00
_cell.angle_gamma   90.00
#
_symmetry.space_group_name_H-M   'P 1'
#
loop_
_entity.id
_entity.type
_entity.pdbx_description
1 polymer ?
#
loop_
_entity_poly.entity_id
_entity_poly.type
_entity_poly.pdbx_seq_one_letter_code
_entity_poly.pdbx_strand_id
1 'polypeptide(L)'
;MAFRLSFSRLVMAFMTFALLAAGTVAFAFPPNRSVQACNPCECENDRRHNCMGGQFYAVYTKGTPTGCLLEIYSIEPNGSGRRQLRLTERDLARFPAKAQNYLIATGRDKRFALYRLASGELQVNAGPDPENKVYVTIIRDCPASEVREEVFVTGR
;
A
#
# COMPACT_ATOMS: atom_id res chain seq x y z
N MET A 1 3.14 38.17 85.27
CA MET A 1 1.98 38.30 84.37
C MET A 1 2.24 37.45 83.14
N ALA A 2 1.44 36.40 82.93
CA ALA A 2 1.64 35.37 81.93
C ALA A 2 0.77 35.65 80.69
N PHE A 3 1.36 35.71 79.51
CA PHE A 3 0.62 35.74 78.25
C PHE A 3 0.51 34.32 77.68
N ARG A 4 -0.71 33.76 77.76
CA ARG A 4 -1.11 32.52 77.10
C ARG A 4 -1.38 32.83 75.62
N LEU A 5 -0.50 32.38 74.73
CA LEU A 5 -0.78 32.36 73.29
C LEU A 5 -1.51 31.06 72.93
N SER A 6 -2.64 31.25 72.25
CA SER A 6 -3.69 30.30 71.95
C SER A 6 -3.26 29.20 70.98
N PHE A 7 -3.47 27.95 71.40
CA PHE A 7 -3.21 26.71 70.67
C PHE A 7 -4.17 26.44 69.49
N SER A 8 -5.05 27.38 69.13
CA SER A 8 -6.20 27.11 68.24
C SER A 8 -6.06 27.64 66.80
N ARG A 9 -4.97 28.31 66.44
CA ARG A 9 -4.80 28.85 65.07
C ARG A 9 -3.69 28.21 64.24
N LEU A 10 -2.96 27.24 64.80
CA LEU A 10 -1.89 26.54 64.06
C LEU A 10 -2.37 25.27 63.33
N VAL A 11 -3.57 24.77 63.63
CA VAL A 11 -4.08 23.51 63.05
C VAL A 11 -4.78 23.73 61.69
N MET A 12 -5.15 24.97 61.34
CA MET A 12 -5.89 25.26 60.11
C MET A 12 -5.01 25.64 58.90
N ALA A 13 -3.68 25.54 59.03
CA ALA A 13 -2.73 25.88 57.95
C ALA A 13 -2.04 24.66 57.32
N PHE A 14 -2.33 23.45 57.79
CA PHE A 14 -1.72 22.20 57.27
C PHE A 14 -2.71 21.30 56.50
N MET A 15 -3.87 21.82 56.11
CA MET A 15 -4.90 21.06 55.39
C MET A 15 -5.24 21.63 54.00
N THR A 16 -4.34 22.41 53.40
CA THR A 16 -4.49 22.94 52.03
C THR A 16 -3.28 22.70 51.13
N PHE A 17 -2.31 21.88 51.58
CA PHE A 17 -1.11 21.51 50.80
C PHE A 17 -1.06 20.01 50.44
N ALA A 18 -2.21 19.36 50.32
CA ALA A 18 -2.33 17.95 49.92
C ALA A 18 -3.26 17.78 48.70
N LEU A 19 -3.16 18.68 47.71
CA LEU A 19 -4.08 18.70 46.55
C LEU A 19 -3.39 18.84 45.18
N LEU A 20 -2.06 18.74 45.08
CA LEU A 20 -1.34 19.04 43.82
C LEU A 20 -0.18 18.09 43.50
N ALA A 21 -0.33 16.78 43.78
CA ALA A 21 0.70 15.79 43.37
C ALA A 21 0.12 14.45 42.92
N ALA A 22 -1.08 14.44 42.33
CA ALA A 22 -1.60 13.29 41.57
C ALA A 22 -1.73 13.68 40.10
N GLY A 23 -0.67 14.27 39.54
CA GLY A 23 -0.51 14.39 38.09
C GLY A 23 -0.19 13.01 37.53
N THR A 24 -1.22 12.22 37.24
CA THR A 24 -1.10 11.00 36.44
C THR A 24 -0.61 11.43 35.05
N VAL A 25 0.69 11.29 34.81
CA VAL A 25 1.23 11.28 33.46
C VAL A 25 0.73 9.98 32.83
N ALA A 26 -0.46 10.03 32.25
CA ALA A 26 -0.95 8.99 31.38
C ALA A 26 -0.05 9.01 30.14
N PHE A 27 1.05 8.25 30.20
CA PHE A 27 1.78 7.86 29.02
C PHE A 27 0.83 7.01 28.18
N ALA A 28 0.06 7.67 27.33
CA ALA A 28 -0.63 7.02 26.23
C ALA A 28 0.47 6.50 25.30
N PHE A 29 0.91 5.27 25.53
CA PHE A 29 1.69 4.54 24.55
C PHE A 29 0.82 4.52 23.27
N PRO A 30 1.33 5.04 22.14
CA PRO A 30 0.61 4.87 20.88
C PRO A 30 0.38 3.37 20.70
N PRO A 31 -0.79 2.94 20.19
CA PRO A 31 -1.03 1.53 19.95
C PRO A 31 0.14 1.00 19.13
N ASN A 32 0.77 -0.08 19.62
CA ASN A 32 1.80 -0.79 18.88
C ASN A 32 1.21 -1.15 17.52
N ARG A 33 1.51 -0.37 16.49
CA ARG A 33 1.25 -0.75 15.10
C ARG A 33 2.26 -1.84 14.81
N SER A 34 1.88 -3.10 15.07
CA SER A 34 2.60 -4.23 14.53
C SER A 34 2.61 -4.04 13.02
N VAL A 35 3.78 -3.76 12.46
CA VAL A 35 3.98 -3.83 11.01
C VAL A 35 3.91 -5.31 10.68
N GLN A 36 2.70 -5.78 10.41
CA GLN A 36 2.51 -7.16 9.97
C GLN A 36 3.17 -7.29 8.61
N ALA A 37 4.20 -8.13 8.53
CA ALA A 37 4.75 -8.61 7.26
C ALA A 37 3.74 -9.59 6.65
N CYS A 38 2.60 -9.08 6.20
CA CYS A 38 1.62 -9.85 5.45
C CYS A 38 2.09 -9.97 4.00
N ASN A 39 1.76 -11.09 3.36
CA ASN A 39 1.80 -11.19 1.90
C ASN A 39 0.93 -10.06 1.33
N PRO A 40 1.33 -9.29 0.31
CA PRO A 40 0.55 -8.14 -0.17
C PRO A 40 -0.94 -8.44 -0.44
N CYS A 41 -1.29 -9.66 -0.82
CA CYS A 41 -2.69 -10.06 -1.04
C CYS A 41 -3.47 -10.46 0.23
N GLU A 42 -2.78 -10.62 1.36
CA GLU A 42 -3.35 -10.88 2.68
C GLU A 42 -3.36 -9.61 3.55
N CYS A 43 -2.77 -8.51 3.06
CA CYS A 43 -2.71 -7.25 3.76
C CYS A 43 -4.04 -6.49 3.63
N GLU A 44 -4.71 -6.23 4.76
CA GLU A 44 -6.01 -5.52 4.82
C GLU A 44 -6.01 -4.14 4.11
N ASN A 45 -4.86 -3.48 4.08
CA ASN A 45 -4.70 -2.15 3.50
C ASN A 45 -3.94 -2.14 2.16
N ASP A 46 -3.69 -3.31 1.57
CA ASP A 46 -3.04 -3.41 0.28
C ASP A 46 -4.02 -3.97 -0.75
N ARG A 47 -4.37 -3.12 -1.72
CA ARG A 47 -5.36 -3.43 -2.76
C ARG A 47 -4.73 -3.70 -4.11
N ARG A 48 -3.43 -4.02 -4.14
CA ARG A 48 -2.77 -4.38 -5.39
C ARG A 48 -3.26 -5.73 -5.89
N HIS A 49 -3.19 -5.93 -7.19
CA HIS A 49 -3.57 -7.19 -7.83
C HIS A 49 -2.47 -8.24 -7.80
N ASN A 50 -1.21 -7.84 -7.61
CA ASN A 50 -0.08 -8.76 -7.60
C ASN A 50 0.43 -9.04 -6.19
N CYS A 51 0.53 -10.31 -5.82
CA CYS A 51 1.22 -10.76 -4.61
C CYS A 51 2.71 -10.97 -4.90
N MET A 52 3.01 -11.58 -6.05
CA MET A 52 4.38 -11.91 -6.43
C MET A 52 5.11 -10.67 -6.94
N GLY A 53 6.35 -10.50 -6.47
CA GLY A 53 7.15 -9.31 -6.76
C GLY A 53 6.58 -8.03 -6.15
N GLY A 54 5.73 -8.12 -5.11
CA GLY A 54 5.15 -6.96 -4.43
C GLY A 54 6.16 -6.01 -3.77
N GLN A 55 7.43 -6.40 -3.63
CA GLN A 55 8.53 -5.52 -3.26
C GLN A 55 9.05 -4.66 -4.42
N PHE A 56 8.71 -5.02 -5.66
CA PHE A 56 9.26 -4.43 -6.89
C PHE A 56 8.21 -3.65 -7.70
N TYR A 57 6.96 -4.08 -7.69
CA TYR A 57 5.90 -3.43 -8.46
C TYR A 57 4.51 -3.61 -7.85
N ALA A 58 3.59 -2.76 -8.27
CA ALA A 58 2.19 -2.85 -7.93
C ALA A 58 1.30 -2.60 -9.15
N VAL A 59 0.25 -3.42 -9.30
CA VAL A 59 -0.77 -3.29 -10.34
C VAL A 59 -2.12 -3.02 -9.70
N TYR A 60 -2.84 -2.02 -10.21
CA TYR A 60 -4.17 -1.65 -9.72
C TYR A 60 -5.13 -1.49 -10.90
N THR A 61 -6.34 -1.98 -10.72
CA THR A 61 -7.51 -1.58 -11.51
C THR A 61 -8.55 -1.04 -10.56
N LYS A 62 -9.22 0.04 -10.94
CA LYS A 62 -10.30 0.62 -10.14
C LYS A 62 -11.47 1.05 -11.00
N GLY A 63 -12.66 0.86 -10.46
CA GLY A 63 -13.88 1.44 -11.01
C GLY A 63 -13.83 2.96 -10.91
N THR A 64 -14.34 3.61 -11.94
CA THR A 64 -14.49 5.05 -12.07
C THR A 64 -15.87 5.34 -12.65
N PRO A 65 -16.42 6.55 -12.50
CA PRO A 65 -17.71 6.90 -13.11
C PRO A 65 -17.75 6.73 -14.64
N THR A 66 -16.59 6.74 -15.29
CA THR A 66 -16.43 6.64 -16.74
C THR A 66 -15.85 5.29 -17.17
N GLY A 67 -15.94 4.25 -16.32
CA GLY A 67 -15.39 2.92 -16.60
C GLY A 67 -14.28 2.51 -15.65
N CYS A 68 -13.12 2.14 -16.18
CA CYS A 68 -11.98 1.66 -15.41
C CYS A 68 -10.74 2.56 -15.50
N LEU A 69 -9.88 2.48 -14.48
CA LEU A 69 -8.51 2.94 -14.54
C LEU A 69 -7.54 1.80 -14.18
N LEU A 70 -6.60 1.51 -15.07
CA LEU A 70 -5.45 0.65 -14.84
C LEU A 70 -4.23 1.51 -14.50
N GLU A 71 -3.53 1.18 -13.41
CA GLU A 71 -2.29 1.84 -13.01
C GLU A 71 -1.23 0.79 -12.65
N ILE A 72 0.01 1.04 -13.08
CA ILE A 72 1.16 0.19 -12.80
C ILE A 72 2.24 1.07 -12.19
N TYR A 73 2.80 0.63 -11.05
CA TYR A 73 3.84 1.34 -10.31
C TYR A 73 5.07 0.47 -10.16
N SER A 74 6.26 1.07 -10.26
CA SER A 74 7.48 0.50 -9.70
C SER A 74 7.56 0.88 -8.22
N ILE A 75 8.10 -0.01 -7.39
CA ILE A 75 8.32 0.23 -5.98
C ILE A 75 9.82 0.42 -5.75
N GLU A 76 10.17 1.56 -5.16
CA GLU A 76 11.54 1.89 -4.79
C GLU A 76 11.92 1.22 -3.46
N PRO A 77 13.23 1.08 -3.13
CA PRO A 77 13.66 0.43 -1.89
C PRO A 77 13.12 1.05 -0.61
N ASN A 78 12.72 2.32 -0.64
CA ASN A 78 12.08 3.03 0.48
C ASN A 78 10.56 2.78 0.58
N GLY A 79 10.01 1.89 -0.26
CA GLY A 79 8.58 1.59 -0.34
C GLY A 79 7.75 2.60 -1.13
N SER A 80 8.36 3.67 -1.67
CA SER A 80 7.63 4.65 -2.47
C SER A 80 7.30 4.11 -3.86
N GLY A 81 6.10 4.42 -4.34
CA GLY A 81 5.63 3.99 -5.67
C GLY A 81 5.85 5.07 -6.72
N ARG A 82 6.49 4.73 -7.84
CA ARG A 82 6.58 5.58 -9.03
C ARG A 82 5.72 5.03 -10.16
N ARG A 83 4.77 5.83 -10.65
CA ARG A 83 3.83 5.40 -11.69
C ARG A 83 4.54 5.20 -13.03
N GLN A 84 4.40 4.00 -13.59
CA GLN A 84 4.98 3.57 -14.86
C GLN A 84 3.99 3.69 -16.00
N LEU A 85 2.76 3.21 -15.79
CA LEU A 85 1.68 3.26 -16.76
C LEU A 85 0.38 3.68 -16.08
N ARG A 86 -0.46 4.38 -16.86
CA ARG A 86 -1.81 4.80 -16.47
C ARG A 86 -2.69 4.79 -17.71
N LEU A 87 -3.70 3.94 -17.72
CA LEU A 87 -4.63 3.82 -18.86
C LEU A 87 -6.07 3.86 -18.34
N THR A 88 -6.88 4.71 -18.95
CA THR A 88 -8.33 4.71 -18.75
C THR A 88 -8.97 3.61 -19.60
N GLU A 89 -10.24 3.29 -19.33
CA GLU A 89 -11.03 2.40 -20.21
C GLU A 89 -11.01 2.86 -21.66
N ARG A 90 -11.14 4.17 -21.92
CA ARG A 90 -11.04 4.72 -23.27
C ARG A 90 -9.69 4.45 -23.92
N ASP A 91 -8.60 4.54 -23.14
CA ASP A 91 -7.27 4.23 -23.65
C ASP A 91 -7.17 2.74 -24.02
N LEU A 92 -7.69 1.86 -23.16
CA LEU A 92 -7.70 0.40 -23.34
C LEU A 92 -8.59 -0.06 -24.49
N ALA A 93 -9.70 0.63 -24.74
CA ALA A 93 -10.63 0.33 -25.84
C ALA A 93 -10.00 0.51 -27.24
N ARG A 94 -8.93 1.32 -27.35
CA ARG A 94 -8.14 1.45 -28.60
C ARG A 94 -7.31 0.20 -28.90
N PHE A 95 -7.22 -0.74 -27.97
CA PHE A 95 -6.43 -1.96 -28.06
C PHE A 95 -7.32 -3.21 -27.86
N PRO A 96 -8.24 -3.49 -28.81
CA PRO A 96 -9.09 -4.67 -28.75
C PRO A 96 -8.27 -5.97 -28.92
N ALA A 97 -8.82 -7.09 -28.47
CA ALA A 97 -8.22 -8.41 -28.69
C ALA A 97 -7.99 -8.69 -30.19
N LYS A 98 -6.94 -9.45 -30.50
CA LYS A 98 -6.58 -9.89 -31.85
C LYS A 98 -6.25 -11.38 -31.82
N ALA A 99 -6.03 -11.99 -32.99
CA ALA A 99 -5.65 -13.40 -33.07
C ALA A 99 -4.33 -13.76 -32.36
N GLN A 100 -3.47 -12.76 -32.08
CA GLN A 100 -2.19 -12.95 -31.40
C GLN A 100 -2.04 -11.90 -30.30
N ASN A 101 -1.27 -12.27 -29.27
CA ASN A 101 -0.89 -11.37 -28.20
C ASN A 101 -0.04 -10.22 -28.75
N TYR A 102 -0.23 -9.00 -28.26
CA TYR A 102 0.56 -7.87 -28.71
C TYR A 102 0.79 -6.83 -27.61
N LEU A 103 1.90 -6.11 -27.74
CA LEU A 103 2.29 -5.05 -26.81
C LEU A 103 1.39 -3.82 -26.98
N ILE A 104 0.79 -3.36 -25.89
CA ILE A 104 0.06 -2.09 -25.83
C ILE A 104 1.01 -0.95 -25.51
N ALA A 105 1.79 -1.10 -24.43
CA ALA A 105 2.63 -0.03 -23.90
C ALA A 105 3.79 -0.58 -23.09
N THR A 106 4.85 0.23 -23.00
CA THR A 106 6.01 -0.03 -22.14
C THR A 106 6.10 1.08 -21.10
N GLY A 107 6.39 0.73 -19.84
CA GLY A 107 6.62 1.69 -18.78
C GLY A 107 7.87 2.54 -19.04
N ARG A 108 7.98 3.65 -18.30
CA ARG A 108 9.07 4.62 -18.45
C ARG A 108 10.46 4.00 -18.33
N ASP A 109 10.59 3.04 -17.42
CA ASP A 109 11.86 2.38 -17.13
C ASP A 109 12.14 1.17 -18.04
N LYS A 110 11.26 0.88 -19.01
CA LYS A 110 11.31 -0.29 -19.92
C LYS A 110 11.31 -1.67 -19.23
N ARG A 111 11.20 -1.71 -17.90
CA ARG A 111 11.06 -2.93 -17.08
C ARG A 111 9.61 -3.40 -16.94
N PHE A 112 8.68 -2.66 -17.53
CA PHE A 112 7.24 -2.92 -17.44
C PHE A 112 6.67 -2.95 -18.84
N ALA A 113 5.92 -3.98 -19.17
CA ALA A 113 5.26 -4.11 -20.46
C ALA A 113 3.80 -4.55 -20.24
N LEU A 114 2.88 -3.85 -20.90
CA LEU A 114 1.46 -4.17 -20.91
C LEU A 114 1.11 -4.79 -22.26
N TYR A 115 0.55 -5.98 -22.25
CA TYR A 115 0.08 -6.69 -23.44
C TYR A 115 -1.43 -6.84 -23.42
N ARG A 116 -2.02 -6.93 -24.62
CA ARG A 116 -3.34 -7.50 -24.84
C ARG A 116 -3.15 -8.95 -25.27
N LEU A 117 -3.79 -9.87 -24.57
CA LEU A 117 -3.80 -11.27 -24.96
C LEU A 117 -4.88 -11.54 -26.01
N ALA A 118 -4.70 -12.61 -26.78
CA ALA A 118 -5.68 -13.06 -27.76
C ALA A 118 -7.01 -13.47 -27.12
N SER A 119 -6.96 -13.91 -25.85
CA SER A 119 -8.15 -14.15 -25.01
C SER A 119 -8.93 -12.88 -24.66
N GLY A 120 -8.35 -11.69 -24.88
CA GLY A 120 -8.90 -10.41 -24.44
C GLY A 120 -8.42 -9.95 -23.07
N GLU A 121 -7.72 -10.80 -22.31
CA GLU A 121 -7.14 -10.43 -21.01
C GLU A 121 -5.99 -9.41 -21.17
N LEU A 122 -5.71 -8.68 -20.08
CA LEU A 122 -4.52 -7.84 -19.98
C LEU A 122 -3.41 -8.62 -19.31
N GLN A 123 -2.18 -8.47 -19.79
CA GLN A 123 -1.00 -9.05 -19.15
C GLN A 123 0.03 -7.97 -18.85
N VAL A 124 0.44 -7.88 -17.60
CA VAL A 124 1.51 -7.01 -17.12
C VAL A 124 2.75 -7.85 -16.86
N ASN A 125 3.84 -7.56 -17.57
CA ASN A 125 5.14 -8.13 -17.27
C ASN A 125 5.97 -7.09 -16.52
N ALA A 126 6.57 -7.49 -15.40
CA ALA A 126 7.45 -6.69 -14.57
C ALA A 126 8.78 -7.42 -14.38
N GLY A 127 9.88 -6.82 -14.84
CA GLY A 127 11.22 -7.39 -14.73
C GLY A 127 12.06 -7.18 -16.00
N PRO A 128 13.20 -7.89 -16.13
CA PRO A 128 13.75 -8.80 -15.12
C PRO A 128 14.15 -8.07 -13.83
N ASP A 129 14.14 -8.79 -12.71
CA ASP A 129 14.72 -8.37 -11.43
C ASP A 129 16.22 -8.77 -11.36
N PRO A 130 16.95 -8.45 -10.27
CA PRO A 130 18.35 -8.85 -10.12
C PRO A 130 18.61 -10.37 -10.15
N GLU A 131 17.58 -11.18 -9.91
CA GLU A 131 17.63 -12.65 -10.00
C GLU A 131 17.20 -13.16 -11.39
N ASN A 132 17.01 -12.26 -12.36
CA ASN A 132 16.50 -12.54 -13.71
C ASN A 132 15.06 -13.10 -13.73
N LYS A 133 14.25 -12.78 -12.71
CA LYS A 133 12.84 -13.13 -12.67
C LYS A 133 11.99 -12.09 -13.39
N VAL A 134 11.02 -12.56 -14.16
CA VAL A 134 9.94 -11.75 -14.74
C VAL A 134 8.65 -12.18 -14.06
N TYR A 135 8.01 -11.22 -13.41
CA TYR A 135 6.71 -11.39 -12.77
C TYR A 135 5.62 -11.03 -13.78
N VAL A 136 4.58 -11.86 -13.85
CA VAL A 136 3.49 -11.69 -14.80
C VAL A 136 2.17 -11.63 -14.03
N THR A 137 1.39 -10.58 -14.25
CA THR A 137 0.02 -10.44 -13.74
C THR A 137 -0.95 -10.45 -14.92
N ILE A 138 -1.85 -11.43 -14.97
CA ILE A 138 -2.91 -11.54 -15.97
C ILE A 138 -4.22 -11.11 -15.34
N ILE A 139 -4.92 -10.18 -15.97
CA ILE A 139 -6.13 -9.54 -15.46
C ILE A 139 -7.28 -9.79 -16.44
N ARG A 140 -8.38 -10.34 -15.93
CA ARG A 140 -9.67 -10.38 -16.65
C ARG A 140 -10.48 -9.14 -16.29
N ASP A 141 -10.99 -8.48 -17.32
CA ASP A 141 -11.76 -7.25 -17.26
C ASP A 141 -11.01 -6.06 -16.64
N CYS A 142 -11.66 -4.89 -16.67
CA CYS A 142 -11.20 -3.69 -15.98
C CYS A 142 -12.48 -2.96 -15.55
N PRO A 143 -12.79 -2.83 -14.24
CA PRO A 143 -12.00 -3.32 -13.10
C PRO A 143 -11.85 -4.84 -13.07
N ALA A 144 -10.78 -5.33 -12.47
CA ALA A 144 -10.42 -6.74 -12.46
C ALA A 144 -11.52 -7.57 -11.77
N SER A 145 -12.05 -8.56 -12.48
CA SER A 145 -12.94 -9.58 -11.94
C SER A 145 -12.16 -10.83 -11.50
N GLU A 146 -11.03 -11.09 -12.15
CA GLU A 146 -10.14 -12.22 -11.89
C GLU A 146 -8.69 -11.78 -12.14
N VAL A 147 -7.77 -12.26 -11.29
CA VAL A 147 -6.33 -12.04 -11.43
C VAL A 147 -5.60 -13.36 -11.28
N ARG A 148 -4.63 -13.59 -12.18
CA ARG A 148 -3.71 -14.73 -12.14
C ARG A 148 -2.28 -14.22 -12.19
N GLU A 149 -1.38 -14.92 -11.54
CA GLU A 149 0.02 -14.53 -11.50
C GLU A 149 0.95 -15.68 -11.86
N GLU A 150 2.02 -15.37 -12.58
CA GLU A 150 3.04 -16.31 -13.00
C GLU A 150 4.43 -15.68 -12.80
N VAL A 151 5.46 -16.53 -12.64
CA VAL A 151 6.85 -16.07 -12.54
C VAL A 151 7.71 -16.93 -13.45
N PHE A 152 8.54 -16.25 -14.25
CA PHE A 152 9.50 -16.88 -15.15
C PHE A 152 10.90 -16.48 -14.74
N VAL A 153 11.85 -17.39 -14.86
CA VAL A 153 13.28 -17.05 -14.81
C VAL A 153 13.77 -17.00 -16.24
N THR A 154 14.27 -15.85 -16.69
CA THR A 154 14.88 -15.76 -18.03
C THR A 154 16.21 -16.50 -17.97
N GLY A 155 16.25 -17.69 -18.58
CA GLY A 155 17.46 -18.51 -18.66
C GLY A 155 18.60 -17.75 -19.36
N ARG A 156 19.82 -17.96 -18.85
CA ARG A 156 21.05 -17.50 -19.52
C ARG A 156 21.23 -18.16 -20.87
#